data_AF-A0A971QD72-F1
#
_entry.id   AF-A0A971QD72-F1
#
_cell.length_a   1.000
_cell.length_b   1.000
_cell.length_c   1.000
_cell.angle_alpha   90.00
_cell.angle_beta   90.00
_cell.angle_gamma   90.00
#
_symmetry.space_group_name_H-M   'P 1'
#
loop_
_entity.id
_entity.type
_entity.pdbx_description
1 polymer ?
#
loop_
_entity_poly.entity_id
_entity_poly.type
_entity_poly.pdbx_seq_one_letter_code
_entity_poly.pdbx_strand_id
1 'polypeptide(L)'
;MLIQDLRRAARPARYRRQPILPYVNCDLRALLAEVHEQRTPEVCRRPGIFFVEQGWLACIVESQETNPAIYLHGILDNLEVPQAVFRFILTHELIHLLVPSAEVNGKMTSHPPRFREREQRLCPELPTVWEWIWQHLWRTLVIDRKAEGLRVRRDWARVLGRPRTVRVEFPPPVDFF
;
A
#
# COMPACT_ATOMS: atom_id res chain seq x y z
N MET A 1 -3.31 -28.39 -1.73
CA MET A 1 -1.96 -27.86 -1.99
C MET A 1 -2.08 -26.36 -2.21
N LEU A 2 -2.03 -25.59 -1.12
CA LEU A 2 -2.24 -24.13 -1.11
C LEU A 2 -0.86 -23.48 -0.93
N ILE A 3 -0.19 -23.15 -2.03
CA ILE A 3 1.09 -22.43 -1.95
C ILE A 3 0.78 -20.97 -1.64
N GLN A 4 0.74 -20.71 -0.34
CA GLN A 4 0.85 -19.41 0.27
C GLN A 4 2.12 -18.72 -0.24
N ASP A 5 1.98 -17.78 -1.17
CA ASP A 5 3.05 -16.84 -1.53
C ASP A 5 3.26 -15.75 -0.45
N LEU A 6 2.90 -16.07 0.81
CA LEU A 6 3.28 -15.36 2.02
C LEU A 6 4.81 -15.19 2.12
N ARG A 7 5.62 -16.04 1.46
CA ARG A 7 7.09 -15.99 1.57
C ARG A 7 7.76 -14.81 0.85
N ARG A 8 7.14 -14.18 -0.16
CA ARG A 8 7.72 -12.96 -0.77
C ARG A 8 7.20 -11.67 -0.15
N ALA A 9 6.03 -11.72 0.47
CA ALA A 9 5.53 -10.65 1.32
C ALA A 9 6.02 -10.74 2.77
N ALA A 10 6.78 -11.76 3.20
CA ALA A 10 7.27 -11.96 4.57
C ALA A 10 8.44 -11.04 5.01
N ARG A 11 8.51 -9.79 4.55
CA ARG A 11 9.51 -8.81 5.05
C ARG A 11 8.98 -7.47 5.62
N PRO A 12 7.68 -7.17 5.78
CA PRO A 12 7.24 -5.94 6.44
C PRO A 12 7.34 -5.99 7.96
N ALA A 13 7.49 -7.17 8.56
CA ALA A 13 7.83 -7.28 9.98
C ALA A 13 9.16 -6.60 10.34
N ARG A 14 10.07 -6.38 9.37
CA ARG A 14 11.31 -5.60 9.55
C ARG A 14 11.17 -4.12 9.17
N TYR A 15 10.07 -3.70 8.56
CA TYR A 15 9.83 -2.28 8.33
C TYR A 15 9.33 -1.70 9.65
N ARG A 16 10.16 -0.83 10.26
CA ARG A 16 9.78 -0.10 11.47
C ARG A 16 8.47 0.61 11.19
N ARG A 17 7.39 0.12 11.81
CA ARG A 17 6.09 0.79 11.87
C ARG A 17 6.36 2.10 12.58
N GLN A 18 6.36 3.21 11.85
CA GLN A 18 6.48 4.51 12.51
C GLN A 18 5.10 4.87 13.06
N PRO A 19 4.98 5.28 14.33
CA PRO A 19 3.82 6.04 14.76
C PRO A 19 3.83 7.33 13.95
N ILE A 20 2.75 7.60 13.21
CA ILE A 20 2.76 8.64 12.18
C ILE A 20 1.99 9.84 12.70
N LEU A 21 2.59 11.02 12.56
CA LEU A 21 1.86 12.26 12.31
C LEU A 21 1.81 12.41 10.77
N PRO A 22 0.85 11.78 10.07
CA PRO A 22 0.87 11.76 8.62
C PRO A 22 0.75 13.17 8.08
N TYR A 23 1.71 13.58 7.25
CA TYR A 23 1.67 14.82 6.49
C TYR A 23 0.87 14.62 5.20
N VAL A 24 -0.31 14.02 5.31
CA VAL A 24 -1.22 13.78 4.19
C VAL A 24 -2.42 14.71 4.28
N ASN A 25 -2.99 15.08 3.13
CA ASN A 25 -4.06 16.08 3.03
C ASN A 25 -5.47 15.54 3.35
N CYS A 26 -5.58 14.33 3.88
CA CYS A 26 -6.85 13.68 4.19
C CYS A 26 -6.73 12.77 5.43
N ASP A 27 -7.86 12.46 6.06
CA ASP A 27 -7.89 11.42 7.10
C ASP A 27 -7.93 10.03 6.43
N LEU A 28 -6.78 9.34 6.44
CA LEU A 28 -6.65 8.00 5.84
C LEU A 28 -7.53 6.94 6.51
N ARG A 29 -7.87 7.08 7.79
CA ARG A 29 -8.75 6.13 8.48
C ARG A 29 -10.19 6.35 8.05
N ALA A 30 -10.62 7.60 7.96
CA ALA A 30 -11.93 7.95 7.43
C ALA A 30 -12.06 7.53 5.95
N LEU A 31 -11.03 7.80 5.14
CA LEU A 31 -11.00 7.39 3.74
C LEU A 31 -11.03 5.86 3.57
N LEU A 32 -10.33 5.10 4.41
CA LEU A 32 -10.42 3.64 4.39
C LEU A 32 -11.83 3.16 4.74
N ALA A 33 -12.49 3.79 5.71
CA ALA A 33 -13.87 3.46 6.06
C ALA A 33 -14.82 3.76 4.89
N GLU A 34 -14.66 4.89 4.22
CA GLU A 34 -15.40 5.27 3.00
C GLU A 34 -15.20 4.23 1.89
N VAL A 35 -13.95 3.87 1.57
CA VAL A 35 -13.62 2.88 0.54
C VAL A 35 -14.18 1.50 0.89
N HIS A 36 -14.10 1.11 2.16
CA HIS A 36 -14.66 -0.14 2.65
C HIS A 36 -16.17 -0.18 2.40
N GLU A 37 -16.91 0.83 2.84
CA GLU A 37 -18.36 0.88 2.73
C GLU A 37 -18.85 1.01 1.29
N GLN A 38 -18.21 1.87 0.48
CA GLN A 38 -18.72 2.23 -0.85
C GLN A 38 -18.23 1.32 -1.97
N ARG A 39 -17.03 0.74 -1.83
CA ARG A 39 -16.36 0.02 -2.94
C ARG A 39 -16.10 -1.44 -2.64
N THR A 40 -15.89 -1.79 -1.37
CA THR A 40 -15.47 -3.13 -0.96
C THR A 40 -16.20 -3.63 0.29
N PRO A 41 -17.55 -3.51 0.36
CA PRO A 41 -18.30 -3.89 1.55
C PRO A 41 -18.18 -5.38 1.88
N GLU A 42 -17.78 -6.21 0.91
CA GLU A 42 -17.58 -7.64 1.08
C GLU A 42 -16.30 -8.00 1.86
N VAL A 43 -15.41 -7.04 2.11
CA VAL A 43 -14.21 -7.29 2.93
C VAL A 43 -14.61 -7.41 4.40
N CYS A 44 -14.53 -8.61 4.97
CA CYS A 44 -15.00 -8.84 6.35
C CYS A 44 -14.11 -8.20 7.44
N ARG A 45 -12.81 -7.99 7.17
CA ARG A 45 -11.84 -7.52 8.18
C ARG A 45 -11.29 -6.17 7.76
N ARG A 46 -11.42 -5.16 8.63
CA ARG A 46 -10.86 -3.83 8.39
C ARG A 46 -9.34 -3.82 8.59
N PRO A 47 -8.54 -3.48 7.57
CA PRO A 47 -7.11 -3.45 7.73
C PRO A 47 -6.63 -2.26 8.56
N GLY A 48 -5.50 -2.41 9.25
CA GLY A 48 -4.73 -1.27 9.75
C GLY A 48 -3.96 -0.58 8.62
N ILE A 49 -3.64 0.70 8.75
CA ILE A 49 -2.78 1.45 7.81
C ILE A 49 -1.50 1.86 8.51
N PHE A 50 -0.36 1.61 7.86
CA PHE A 50 0.97 1.95 8.36
C PHE A 50 1.83 2.51 7.24
N PHE A 51 2.76 3.40 7.55
CA PHE A 51 3.78 3.83 6.60
C PHE A 51 5.11 3.11 6.85
N VAL A 52 5.84 2.89 5.76
CA VAL A 52 7.14 2.22 5.73
C VAL A 52 8.12 2.96 4.82
N GLU A 53 9.41 2.94 5.16
CA GLU A 53 10.44 3.71 4.44
C GLU A 53 11.08 2.97 3.25
N GLN A 54 10.74 1.69 3.07
CA GLN A 54 11.34 0.84 2.05
C GLN A 54 10.33 -0.18 1.55
N GLY A 55 10.44 -0.52 0.26
CA GLY A 55 9.73 -1.66 -0.31
C GLY A 55 8.79 -1.26 -1.43
N TRP A 56 7.56 -1.74 -1.35
CA TRP A 56 6.48 -1.47 -2.31
C TRP A 56 5.94 -0.07 -2.10
N LEU A 57 5.38 0.54 -3.15
CA LEU A 57 4.63 1.79 -3.06
C LEU A 57 3.44 1.64 -2.09
N ALA A 58 2.74 0.51 -2.20
CA ALA A 58 1.79 0.02 -1.23
C ALA A 58 1.75 -1.52 -1.27
N CYS A 59 1.36 -2.14 -0.17
CA CYS A 59 0.95 -3.56 -0.17
C CYS A 59 0.04 -3.87 1.02
N ILE A 60 -0.84 -4.85 0.85
CA ILE A 60 -1.58 -5.48 1.93
C ILE A 60 -0.91 -6.79 2.37
N VAL A 61 -0.97 -7.05 3.68
CA VAL A 61 -0.54 -8.31 4.28
C VAL A 61 -1.68 -8.85 5.11
N GLU A 62 -2.10 -10.07 4.78
CA GLU A 62 -3.05 -10.83 5.57
C GLU A 62 -2.32 -11.73 6.58
N SER A 63 -2.89 -11.86 7.77
CA SER A 63 -2.46 -12.78 8.82
C SER A 63 -3.67 -13.58 9.31
N GLN A 64 -3.45 -14.85 9.66
CA GLN A 64 -4.49 -15.66 10.29
C GLN A 64 -4.80 -15.18 11.72
N GLU A 65 -3.82 -14.61 12.41
CA GLU A 65 -3.91 -14.24 13.83
C GLU A 65 -4.37 -12.80 14.07
N THR A 66 -4.09 -11.89 13.13
CA THR A 66 -4.37 -10.46 13.27
C THR A 66 -5.22 -9.95 12.11
N ASN A 67 -5.84 -8.77 12.28
CA ASN A 67 -6.43 -8.09 11.13
C ASN A 67 -5.38 -7.82 10.05
N PRO A 68 -5.78 -7.78 8.76
CA PRO A 68 -4.87 -7.42 7.69
C PRO A 68 -4.26 -6.03 7.91
N ALA A 69 -3.14 -5.76 7.25
CA ALA A 69 -2.46 -4.48 7.35
C ALA A 69 -2.04 -3.99 5.98
N ILE A 70 -2.43 -2.76 5.64
CA ILE A 70 -1.97 -2.01 4.49
C ILE A 70 -0.73 -1.22 4.90
N TYR A 71 0.34 -1.40 4.14
CA TYR A 71 1.59 -0.67 4.28
C TYR A 71 1.73 0.28 3.09
N LEU A 72 1.80 1.58 3.36
CA LEU A 72 2.05 2.65 2.40
C LEU A 72 3.51 3.05 2.46
N HIS A 73 4.12 3.35 1.32
CA HIS A 73 5.49 3.86 1.35
C HIS A 73 5.53 5.32 1.81
N GLY A 74 6.54 5.71 2.60
CA GLY A 74 6.80 7.08 3.08
C GLY A 74 6.93 8.15 1.98
N ILE A 75 7.02 7.74 0.71
CA ILE A 75 7.00 8.68 -0.41
C ILE A 75 5.62 9.30 -0.59
N LEU A 76 4.57 8.60 -0.15
CA LEU A 76 3.19 9.04 -0.13
C LEU A 76 2.88 9.92 1.09
N ASP A 77 3.78 10.02 2.07
CA ASP A 77 3.57 10.85 3.26
C ASP A 77 3.85 12.33 2.93
N ASN A 78 2.93 12.93 2.16
CA ASN A 78 3.08 14.28 1.62
C ASN A 78 1.75 14.93 1.24
N LEU A 79 1.62 16.23 1.54
CA LEU A 79 0.38 17.01 1.34
C LEU A 79 -0.02 17.19 -0.14
N GLU A 80 0.95 17.06 -1.05
CA GLU A 80 0.72 17.17 -2.50
C GLU A 80 0.11 15.90 -3.08
N VAL A 81 0.12 14.78 -2.34
CA VAL A 81 -0.49 13.51 -2.78
C VAL A 81 -2.01 13.67 -2.74
N PRO A 82 -2.72 13.64 -3.88
CA PRO A 82 -4.17 13.82 -3.90
C PRO A 82 -4.89 12.70 -3.15
N GLN A 83 -6.01 13.02 -2.49
CA GLN A 83 -6.88 12.02 -1.87
C GLN A 83 -7.30 10.90 -2.85
N ALA A 84 -7.46 11.21 -4.14
CA ALA A 84 -7.76 10.21 -5.17
C ALA A 84 -6.67 9.12 -5.31
N VAL A 85 -5.39 9.46 -5.11
CA VAL A 85 -4.28 8.49 -5.12
C VAL A 85 -4.42 7.53 -3.95
N PHE A 86 -4.69 8.04 -2.75
CA PHE A 86 -4.94 7.18 -1.59
C PHE A 86 -6.20 6.33 -1.79
N ARG A 87 -7.29 6.90 -2.30
CA ARG A 87 -8.54 6.15 -2.55
C ARG A 87 -8.30 4.98 -3.50
N PHE A 88 -7.58 5.22 -4.60
CA PHE A 88 -7.17 4.19 -5.53
C PHE A 88 -6.33 3.11 -4.85
N ILE A 89 -5.24 3.50 -4.16
CA ILE A 89 -4.34 2.55 -3.48
C ILE A 89 -5.11 1.70 -2.47
N LEU A 90 -5.93 2.31 -1.62
CA LEU A 90 -6.72 1.58 -0.63
C LEU A 90 -7.71 0.63 -1.29
N THR A 91 -8.35 1.05 -2.39
CA THR A 91 -9.24 0.17 -3.17
C THR A 91 -8.47 -1.02 -3.75
N HIS A 92 -7.31 -0.77 -4.38
CA HIS A 92 -6.43 -1.80 -4.94
C HIS A 92 -6.03 -2.84 -3.89
N GLU A 93 -5.56 -2.36 -2.73
CA GLU A 93 -5.11 -3.23 -1.65
C GLU A 93 -6.26 -4.05 -1.04
N LEU A 94 -7.48 -3.52 -1.00
CA LEU A 94 -8.65 -4.26 -0.53
C LEU A 94 -9.13 -5.32 -1.54
N ILE A 95 -8.98 -5.10 -2.84
CA ILE A 95 -9.33 -6.10 -3.86
C ILE A 95 -8.49 -7.38 -3.69
N HIS A 96 -7.23 -7.28 -3.24
CA HIS A 96 -6.40 -8.46 -2.94
C HIS A 96 -7.00 -9.39 -1.86
N LEU A 97 -7.85 -8.87 -0.97
CA LEU A 97 -8.56 -9.70 0.02
C LEU A 97 -9.80 -10.40 -0.59
N LEU A 98 -10.35 -9.86 -1.68
CA LEU A 98 -11.54 -10.39 -2.34
C LEU A 98 -11.19 -11.34 -3.49
N VAL A 99 -10.04 -11.11 -4.11
CA VAL A 99 -9.63 -11.76 -5.35
C VAL A 99 -8.24 -12.35 -5.14
N PRO A 100 -8.12 -13.64 -4.80
CA PRO A 100 -6.81 -14.25 -4.59
C PRO A 100 -6.05 -14.37 -5.91
N SER A 101 -4.72 -14.46 -5.79
CA SER A 101 -3.83 -14.82 -6.89
C SER A 101 -4.32 -16.09 -7.59
N ALA A 102 -4.10 -16.18 -8.90
CA ALA A 102 -4.49 -17.33 -9.70
C ALA A 102 -3.45 -17.62 -10.78
N GLU A 103 -3.41 -18.86 -11.23
CA GLU A 103 -2.63 -19.23 -12.41
C GLU A 103 -3.38 -18.84 -13.68
N VAL A 104 -2.73 -18.06 -14.54
CA VAL A 104 -3.25 -17.61 -15.84
C VAL A 104 -2.18 -17.89 -16.88
N ASN A 105 -2.49 -18.73 -17.87
CA ASN A 105 -1.56 -19.15 -18.93
C ASN A 105 -0.23 -19.69 -18.38
N GLY A 106 -0.28 -20.54 -17.34
CA GLY A 106 0.91 -21.14 -16.72
C GLY A 106 1.72 -20.20 -15.82
N LYS A 107 1.25 -18.97 -15.56
CA LYS A 107 1.88 -18.00 -14.67
C LYS A 107 0.98 -17.69 -13.48
N MET A 108 1.51 -17.86 -12.26
CA MET A 108 0.87 -17.32 -11.05
C MET A 108 0.92 -15.79 -11.08
N THR A 109 -0.24 -15.14 -11.03
CA THR A 109 -0.41 -13.68 -11.07
C THR A 109 -1.19 -13.22 -9.85
N SER A 110 -0.75 -12.13 -9.21
CA SER A 110 -1.50 -11.44 -8.15
C SER A 110 -2.65 -10.61 -8.69
N HIS A 111 -2.64 -10.31 -9.99
CA HIS A 111 -3.64 -9.48 -10.66
C HIS A 111 -4.29 -10.21 -11.84
N PRO A 112 -5.00 -11.34 -11.59
CA PRO A 112 -5.70 -12.09 -12.63
C PRO A 112 -6.81 -11.23 -13.29
N PRO A 113 -7.42 -11.65 -14.42
CA PRO A 113 -8.44 -10.87 -15.12
C PRO A 113 -9.57 -10.35 -14.21
N ARG A 114 -10.12 -11.20 -13.35
CA ARG A 114 -11.13 -10.83 -12.34
C ARG A 114 -10.70 -9.73 -11.37
N PHE A 115 -9.40 -9.61 -11.06
CA PHE A 115 -8.86 -8.52 -10.26
C PHE A 115 -8.96 -7.21 -11.05
N ARG A 116 -8.48 -7.23 -12.30
CA ARG A 116 -8.40 -6.04 -13.16
C ARG A 116 -9.79 -5.52 -13.52
N GLU A 117 -10.72 -6.40 -13.81
CA GLU A 117 -12.14 -6.05 -14.05
C GLU A 117 -12.75 -5.37 -12.83
N ARG A 118 -12.48 -5.90 -11.63
CA ARG A 118 -12.97 -5.31 -10.38
C ARG A 118 -12.32 -3.97 -10.09
N GLU A 119 -11.02 -3.82 -10.30
CA GLU A 119 -10.30 -2.56 -10.15
C GLU A 119 -10.84 -1.48 -11.09
N GLN A 120 -11.02 -1.80 -12.37
CA GLN A 120 -11.59 -0.89 -13.36
C GLN A 120 -13.00 -0.43 -12.98
N ARG A 121 -13.84 -1.35 -12.46
CA ARG A 121 -15.19 -1.01 -12.02
C ARG A 121 -15.21 -0.13 -10.77
N LEU A 122 -14.31 -0.37 -9.82
CA LEU A 122 -14.31 0.30 -8.52
C LEU A 122 -13.50 1.60 -8.52
N CYS A 123 -12.60 1.80 -9.48
CA CYS A 123 -11.72 2.95 -9.58
C CYS A 123 -11.90 3.69 -10.91
N PRO A 124 -13.00 4.44 -11.12
CA PRO A 124 -13.14 5.27 -12.32
C PRO A 124 -12.02 6.32 -12.45
N GLU A 125 -11.40 6.73 -11.34
CA GLU A 125 -10.27 7.69 -11.31
C GLU A 125 -8.92 7.10 -11.76
N LEU A 126 -8.88 5.81 -12.15
CA LEU A 126 -7.66 5.07 -12.46
C LEU A 126 -6.71 5.82 -13.43
N PRO A 127 -7.17 6.39 -14.57
CA PRO A 127 -6.27 7.07 -15.50
C PRO A 127 -5.60 8.30 -14.88
N THR A 128 -6.36 9.15 -14.19
CA THR A 128 -5.87 10.39 -13.57
C THR A 128 -4.91 10.10 -12.41
N VAL A 129 -5.18 9.05 -11.62
CA VAL A 129 -4.29 8.62 -10.54
C VAL A 129 -2.95 8.12 -11.11
N TRP A 130 -2.99 7.29 -12.15
CA TRP A 130 -1.76 6.81 -12.79
C TRP A 130 -0.97 7.93 -13.43
N GLU A 131 -1.64 8.89 -14.08
CA GLU A 131 -0.99 10.09 -14.59
C GLU A 131 -0.25 10.84 -13.48
N TRP A 132 -0.90 11.11 -12.35
CA TRP A 132 -0.27 11.78 -11.22
C TRP A 132 0.94 11.00 -10.68
N ILE A 133 0.77 9.68 -10.46
CA ILE A 133 1.85 8.80 -9.95
C ILE A 133 3.06 8.86 -10.88
N TRP A 134 2.84 8.76 -12.19
CA TRP A 134 3.94 8.82 -13.14
C TRP A 134 4.57 10.21 -13.21
N GLN A 135 3.79 11.29 -13.29
CA GLN A 135 4.32 12.64 -13.35
C GLN A 135 5.20 12.97 -12.12
N HIS A 136 4.78 12.57 -10.92
CA HIS A 136 5.44 12.98 -9.67
C HIS A 136 6.47 11.98 -9.16
N LEU A 137 6.25 10.68 -9.36
CA LEU A 137 7.02 9.63 -8.69
C LEU A 137 7.89 8.80 -9.64
N TRP A 138 7.77 8.90 -10.97
CA TRP A 138 8.44 7.98 -11.91
C TRP A 138 9.93 7.78 -11.66
N ARG A 139 10.67 8.84 -11.30
CA ARG A 139 12.13 8.81 -11.06
C ARG A 139 12.52 7.94 -9.86
N THR A 140 11.56 7.68 -8.99
CA THR A 140 11.71 6.93 -7.75
C THR A 140 11.10 5.53 -7.80
N LEU A 141 10.34 5.21 -8.86
CA LEU A 141 9.64 3.94 -8.99
C LEU A 141 10.40 2.93 -9.84
N VAL A 142 10.28 1.66 -9.48
CA VAL A 142 10.81 0.51 -10.22
C VAL A 142 9.67 -0.49 -10.41
N ILE A 143 9.35 -0.78 -11.67
CA ILE A 143 8.33 -1.79 -12.01
C ILE A 143 8.94 -3.18 -11.84
N ASP A 144 8.40 -3.96 -10.91
CA ASP A 144 8.72 -5.37 -10.76
C ASP A 144 7.69 -6.21 -11.52
N ARG A 145 7.99 -6.54 -12.79
CA ARG A 145 7.09 -7.33 -13.65
C ARG A 145 6.87 -8.77 -13.15
N LYS A 146 7.79 -9.28 -12.31
CA LYS A 146 7.73 -10.65 -11.80
C LYS A 146 6.80 -10.73 -10.59
N ALA A 147 6.89 -9.75 -9.70
CA ALA A 147 6.00 -9.62 -8.55
C ALA A 147 4.74 -8.79 -8.84
N GLU A 148 4.62 -8.25 -10.06
CA GLU A 148 3.48 -7.47 -10.54
C GLU A 148 3.19 -6.24 -9.67
N GLY A 149 4.23 -5.51 -9.27
CA GLY A 149 4.09 -4.37 -8.37
C GLY A 149 5.08 -3.24 -8.60
N LEU A 150 4.90 -2.15 -7.86
CA LEU A 150 5.77 -0.99 -7.87
C LEU A 150 6.62 -0.92 -6.63
N ARG A 151 7.94 -0.91 -6.81
CA ARG A 151 8.91 -0.71 -5.74
C ARG A 151 9.40 0.72 -5.75
N VAL A 152 9.65 1.27 -4.57
CA VAL A 152 10.28 2.57 -4.42
C VAL A 152 11.79 2.37 -4.23
N ARG A 153 12.57 3.16 -4.95
CA ARG A 153 14.04 3.14 -4.87
C ARG A 153 14.51 3.50 -3.47
N ARG A 154 15.60 2.88 -3.00
CA ARG A 154 16.17 3.16 -1.67
C ARG A 154 16.69 4.59 -1.52
N ASP A 155 17.02 5.25 -2.62
CA ASP A 155 17.52 6.61 -2.68
C ASP A 155 16.43 7.64 -3.06
N TRP A 156 15.13 7.27 -2.96
CA TRP A 156 14.00 8.12 -3.32
C TRP A 156 14.06 9.52 -2.66
N ALA A 157 14.40 9.59 -1.37
CA ALA A 157 14.46 10.84 -0.63
C ALA A 157 15.50 11.79 -1.23
N ARG A 158 16.68 11.26 -1.59
CA ARG A 158 17.72 12.01 -2.30
C ARG A 158 17.26 12.45 -3.69
N VAL A 159 16.59 11.56 -4.44
CA VAL A 159 16.09 11.86 -5.79
C VAL A 159 15.05 12.98 -5.77
N LEU A 160 14.20 13.03 -4.73
CA LEU A 160 13.20 14.08 -4.55
C LEU A 160 13.70 15.30 -3.75
N GLY A 161 14.97 15.33 -3.35
CA GLY A 161 15.52 16.40 -2.50
C GLY A 161 14.84 16.50 -1.13
N ARG A 162 14.13 15.46 -0.68
CA ARG A 162 13.46 15.44 0.62
C ARG A 162 14.43 14.98 1.71
N PRO A 163 14.47 15.63 2.88
CA PRO A 163 15.18 15.06 4.02
C PRO A 163 14.59 13.68 4.29
N ARG A 164 15.44 12.67 4.52
CA ARG A 164 14.94 11.43 5.15
C ARG A 164 14.25 11.85 6.43
N THR A 165 13.04 11.37 6.66
CA THR A 165 12.26 11.56 7.88
C THR A 165 13.22 11.52 9.06
N VAL A 166 13.39 12.67 9.73
CA VAL A 166 14.33 12.77 10.86
C VAL A 166 13.83 11.77 11.87
N ARG A 167 14.72 10.87 12.30
CA ARG A 167 14.41 9.88 13.32
C ARG A 167 14.01 10.64 14.59
N VAL A 168 12.73 10.69 14.89
CA VAL A 168 12.29 10.96 16.26
C VAL A 168 12.49 9.65 17.00
N GLU A 169 13.64 9.51 17.65
CA GLU A 169 13.83 8.45 18.62
C GLU A 169 12.92 8.77 19.80
N PHE A 170 11.78 8.08 19.88
CA PHE A 170 11.02 8.07 21.12
C PHE A 170 11.90 7.39 22.17
N PRO A 171 12.12 8.01 23.34
CA PRO A 171 12.74 7.29 24.45
C PRO A 171 11.91 6.01 24.73
N PRO A 172 12.55 4.92 25.17
CA PRO A 172 11.81 3.72 25.56
C PRO A 172 10.71 4.13 26.56
N PRO A 173 9.54 3.48 26.52
CA PRO A 173 8.48 3.75 27.49
C PRO A 173 9.10 3.64 28.88
N VAL A 174 8.99 4.73 29.64
CA VAL A 174 9.39 4.73 31.04
C VAL A 174 8.39 3.84 31.73
N ASP A 175 8.85 2.70 32.25
CA ASP A 175 8.02 1.80 33.04
C ASP A 175 7.49 2.60 34.24
N PHE A 176 6.20 2.94 34.22
CA PHE A 176 5.50 3.43 35.39
C PHE A 176 5.23 2.20 36.27
N PHE A 177 6.04 2.05 37.31
CA PHE A 177 5.79 1.13 38.43
C PHE A 177 4.54 1.54 39.21
#